data_AF-A0A7V8V8F9-F1
#
_entry.id   AF-A0A7V8V8F9-F1
#
_cell.length_a   1.000
_cell.length_b   1.000
_cell.length_c   1.000
_cell.angle_alpha   90.00
_cell.angle_beta   90.00
_cell.angle_gamma   90.00
#
_symmetry.space_group_name_H-M   'P 1'
#
loop_
_entity.id
_entity.type
_entity.pdbx_description
1 polymer ?
#
loop_
_entity_poly.entity_id
_entity_poly.type
_entity_poly.pdbx_seq_one_letter_code
_entity_poly.pdbx_strand_id
1 'polypeptide(L)'
;MNPVAELFKWLLERDICTKNAVSALVALVSVAVFYTQAHSSSWLRELERYGGMGIAITLILVFFIAYLTVWLLYSGVAAYCHNCADRRNAENERIAAIQQAQEDDKQCRLAIRNKLESLTDWQRKFLLRFVVEGRTQIPTFEVGQYRAAWDFEMAVLIEKGIVQEHRRAGVYEIIPSYLKYLQENWDPKAGTLG
;
A
#
# COMPACT_ATOMS: atom_id res chain seq x y z
N MET A 1 -41.28 20.73 -3.00
CA MET A 1 -39.99 20.05 -2.78
C MET A 1 -40.01 19.46 -1.38
N ASN A 2 -39.76 18.16 -1.24
CA ASN A 2 -39.92 17.46 0.03
C ASN A 2 -38.55 17.35 0.73
N PRO A 3 -38.26 18.15 1.77
CA PRO A 3 -36.93 18.29 2.37
C PRO A 3 -36.39 16.98 2.96
N VAL A 4 -37.28 16.06 3.31
CA VAL A 4 -36.93 14.73 3.82
C VAL A 4 -36.23 13.89 2.73
N ALA A 5 -36.72 13.95 1.49
CA ALA A 5 -36.17 13.16 0.39
C ALA A 5 -34.75 13.59 -0.02
N GLU A 6 -34.46 14.89 0.02
CA GLU A 6 -33.12 15.43 -0.25
C GLU A 6 -32.12 15.05 0.85
N LEU A 7 -32.55 15.05 2.12
CA LEU A 7 -31.72 14.61 3.25
C LEU A 7 -31.37 13.11 3.14
N PHE A 8 -32.34 12.26 2.79
CA PHE A 8 -32.09 10.83 2.59
C PHE A 8 -31.13 10.57 1.43
N LYS A 9 -31.26 11.32 0.34
CA LYS A 9 -30.36 11.22 -0.81
C LYS A 9 -28.94 11.63 -0.46
N TRP A 10 -28.77 12.74 0.27
CA TRP A 10 -27.48 13.20 0.77
C TRP A 10 -26.83 12.21 1.76
N LEU A 11 -27.63 11.56 2.60
CA LEU A 11 -27.15 10.55 3.57
C LEU A 11 -26.73 9.24 2.88
N LEU A 12 -27.39 8.86 1.79
CA LEU A 12 -27.05 7.68 0.99
C LEU A 12 -25.79 7.87 0.15
N GLU A 13 -25.54 9.09 -0.36
CA GLU A 13 -24.36 9.41 -1.16
C GLU A 13 -23.05 9.44 -0.34
N ARG A 14 -23.12 9.58 0.99
CA ARG A 14 -21.95 9.64 1.90
C ARG A 14 -21.53 8.27 2.47
N ASP A 15 -21.61 7.27 1.60
CA ASP A 15 -21.56 5.83 1.85
C ASP A 15 -20.50 5.37 2.88
N ILE A 16 -20.88 4.32 3.62
CA ILE A 16 -20.11 3.51 4.59
C ILE A 16 -20.01 4.02 6.04
N CYS A 17 -19.75 5.30 6.33
CA CYS A 17 -19.63 5.76 7.74
C CYS A 17 -20.99 6.02 8.44
N THR A 18 -22.09 6.09 7.70
CA THR A 18 -23.40 6.55 8.20
C THR A 18 -24.50 5.49 8.18
N LYS A 19 -24.22 4.23 7.79
CA LYS A 19 -25.25 3.17 7.78
C LYS A 19 -25.95 3.01 9.14
N ASN A 20 -25.25 3.31 10.25
CA ASN A 20 -25.81 3.34 11.60
C ASN A 20 -26.56 4.64 11.94
N ALA A 21 -26.17 5.77 11.35
CA ALA A 21 -26.89 7.03 11.50
C ALA A 21 -28.22 7.01 10.74
N VAL A 22 -28.24 6.38 9.55
CA VAL A 22 -29.46 6.18 8.76
C VAL A 22 -30.40 5.19 9.46
N SER A 23 -29.88 4.11 10.05
CA SER A 23 -30.73 3.18 10.83
C SER A 23 -31.27 3.81 12.12
N ALA A 24 -30.46 4.62 12.83
CA ALA A 24 -30.91 5.39 13.98
C ALA A 24 -31.97 6.43 13.61
N LEU A 25 -31.81 7.12 12.47
CA LEU A 25 -32.79 8.07 11.96
C LEU A 25 -34.10 7.37 11.57
N VAL A 26 -34.02 6.24 10.87
CA VAL A 26 -35.21 5.43 10.51
C VAL A 26 -35.92 4.91 11.75
N ALA A 27 -35.18 4.48 12.78
CA ALA A 27 -35.77 4.06 14.06
C ALA A 27 -36.51 5.23 14.74
N LEU A 28 -35.90 6.42 14.79
CA LEU A 28 -36.51 7.62 15.37
C LEU A 28 -37.76 8.08 14.59
N VAL A 29 -37.71 8.07 13.25
CA VAL A 29 -38.85 8.43 12.40
C VAL A 29 -39.98 7.41 12.55
N SER A 30 -39.68 6.12 12.58
CA SER A 30 -40.69 5.07 12.78
C SER A 30 -41.40 5.24 14.12
N VAL A 31 -40.65 5.53 15.18
CA VAL A 31 -41.20 5.80 16.52
C VAL A 31 -42.04 7.08 16.55
N ALA A 32 -41.61 8.16 15.89
CA ALA A 32 -42.39 9.39 15.80
C ALA A 32 -43.72 9.17 15.05
N VAL A 33 -43.73 8.35 14.00
CA VAL A 33 -44.94 7.96 13.27
C VAL A 33 -45.85 7.10 14.14
N PHE A 34 -45.32 6.12 14.88
CA PHE A 34 -46.11 5.34 15.82
C PHE A 34 -46.67 6.20 16.96
N TYR A 35 -45.89 7.12 17.53
CA TYR A 35 -46.35 8.03 18.59
C TYR A 35 -47.46 8.97 18.11
N THR A 36 -47.32 9.55 16.92
CA THR A 36 -48.35 10.45 16.35
C THR A 36 -49.63 9.70 15.98
N GLN A 37 -49.52 8.48 15.43
CA GLN A 37 -50.70 7.64 15.18
C GLN A 37 -51.35 7.16 16.49
N ALA A 38 -50.55 6.78 17.48
CA ALA A 38 -51.04 6.34 18.78
C ALA A 38 -51.78 7.47 19.51
N HIS A 39 -51.27 8.71 19.48
CA HIS A 39 -51.91 9.88 20.09
C HIS A 39 -53.25 10.26 19.43
N SER A 40 -53.44 9.89 18.16
CA SER A 40 -54.70 10.08 17.43
C SER A 40 -55.76 9.02 17.72
N SER A 41 -55.39 7.91 18.37
CA SER A 41 -56.31 6.81 18.69
C SER A 41 -57.14 7.12 19.95
N SER A 42 -58.44 6.83 19.88
CA SER A 42 -59.39 7.02 21.00
C SER A 42 -58.99 6.23 22.26
N TRP A 43 -58.31 5.10 22.08
CA TRP A 43 -57.82 4.23 23.17
C TRP A 43 -56.79 4.91 24.08
N LEU A 44 -55.87 5.71 23.53
CA LEU A 44 -54.86 6.41 24.34
C LEU A 44 -55.42 7.60 25.12
N ARG A 45 -56.44 8.27 24.59
CA ARG A 45 -57.20 9.28 25.35
C ARG A 45 -57.99 8.67 26.51
N GLU A 46 -58.45 7.42 26.36
CA GLU A 46 -59.07 6.65 27.45
C GLU A 46 -58.03 6.29 28.54
N LEU A 47 -56.78 6.01 28.16
CA LEU A 47 -55.66 5.72 29.07
C LEU A 47 -55.16 6.97 29.83
N GLU A 48 -55.23 8.16 29.23
CA GLU A 48 -54.98 9.44 29.91
C GLU A 48 -55.97 9.70 31.07
N ARG A 49 -57.22 9.24 30.95
CA ARG A 49 -58.20 9.30 32.05
C ARG A 49 -57.81 8.44 33.26
N TYR A 50 -56.93 7.46 33.09
CA TYR A 50 -56.37 6.63 34.17
C TYR A 50 -54.99 7.10 34.65
N GLY A 51 -54.67 8.39 34.49
CA GLY A 51 -53.80 9.25 35.32
C GLY A 51 -52.32 8.87 35.51
N GLY A 52 -51.99 7.63 35.85
CA GLY A 52 -50.62 7.19 36.17
C GLY A 52 -50.02 6.22 35.15
N MET A 53 -50.83 5.40 34.49
CA MET A 53 -50.32 4.29 33.68
C MET A 53 -49.80 4.75 32.31
N GLY A 54 -50.46 5.74 31.68
CA GLY A 54 -50.02 6.32 30.40
C GLY A 54 -48.69 7.08 30.50
N ILE A 55 -48.46 7.78 31.62
CA ILE A 55 -47.20 8.50 31.88
C ILE A 55 -46.05 7.49 32.09
N ALA A 56 -46.29 6.41 32.84
CA ALA A 56 -45.30 5.36 33.05
C ALA A 56 -44.89 4.68 31.73
N ILE A 57 -45.86 4.34 30.87
CA ILE A 57 -45.58 3.74 29.55
C ILE A 57 -44.80 4.72 28.66
N THR A 58 -45.16 6.01 28.65
CA THR A 58 -44.45 7.03 27.86
C THR A 58 -43.01 7.20 28.33
N LEU A 59 -42.77 7.23 29.65
CA LEU A 59 -41.42 7.30 30.21
C LEU A 59 -40.59 6.07 29.87
N ILE A 60 -41.15 4.86 29.97
CA ILE A 60 -40.45 3.62 29.60
C ILE A 60 -40.04 3.66 28.12
N LEU A 61 -40.92 4.16 27.25
CA LEU A 61 -40.63 4.27 25.82
C LEU A 61 -39.50 5.28 25.56
N VAL A 62 -39.52 6.44 26.24
CA VAL A 62 -38.44 7.45 26.15
C VAL A 62 -37.11 6.88 26.67
N PHE A 63 -37.10 6.18 27.80
CA PHE A 63 -35.90 5.54 28.34
C PHE A 63 -35.36 4.44 27.42
N PHE A 64 -36.25 3.65 26.80
CA PHE A 64 -35.84 2.61 25.86
C PHE A 64 -35.24 3.19 24.58
N ILE A 65 -35.79 4.29 24.05
CA ILE A 65 -35.22 5.00 22.91
C ILE A 65 -33.86 5.60 23.28
N ALA A 66 -33.76 6.27 24.44
CA ALA A 66 -32.50 6.84 24.92
C ALA A 66 -31.42 5.76 25.11
N TYR A 67 -31.81 4.59 25.60
CA TYR A 67 -30.91 3.44 25.72
C TYR A 67 -30.43 2.95 24.35
N LEU A 68 -31.33 2.78 23.37
CA LEU A 68 -30.98 2.34 22.02
C LEU A 68 -30.09 3.34 21.28
N THR A 69 -30.35 4.65 21.42
CA THR A 69 -29.51 5.68 20.78
C THR A 69 -28.11 5.71 21.39
N VAL A 70 -27.99 5.60 22.72
CA VAL A 70 -26.68 5.49 23.39
C VAL A 70 -25.94 4.22 22.95
N TRP A 71 -26.62 3.07 22.91
CA TRP A 71 -26.02 1.80 22.49
C TRP A 71 -25.53 1.82 21.02
N LEU A 72 -26.29 2.45 20.12
CA LEU A 72 -25.88 2.65 18.71
C LEU A 72 -24.69 3.60 18.57
N LEU A 73 -24.62 4.65 19.39
CA LEU A 73 -23.47 5.56 19.40
C LEU A 73 -22.20 4.85 19.87
N TYR A 74 -22.27 4.08 20.97
CA TYR A 74 -21.11 3.33 21.47
C TYR A 74 -20.62 2.26 20.49
N SER A 75 -21.53 1.50 19.88
CA SER A 75 -21.16 0.48 18.88
C SER A 75 -20.60 1.10 17.59
N GLY A 76 -21.14 2.24 17.15
CA GLY A 76 -20.62 3.00 16.02
C GLY A 76 -19.21 3.56 16.26
N VAL A 77 -18.95 4.09 17.46
CA VAL A 77 -17.61 4.58 17.84
C VAL A 77 -16.59 3.43 17.90
N ALA A 78 -16.97 2.27 18.45
CA ALA A 78 -16.08 1.11 18.49
C ALA A 78 -15.70 0.61 17.08
N ALA A 79 -16.69 0.53 16.16
CA ALA A 79 -16.46 0.14 14.77
C ALA A 79 -15.62 1.18 14.00
N TYR A 80 -15.81 2.48 14.27
CA TYR A 80 -15.01 3.55 13.70
C TYR A 80 -13.55 3.48 14.15
N CYS A 81 -13.32 3.31 15.46
CA CYS A 81 -11.98 3.17 16.02
C CYS A 81 -11.24 1.96 15.44
N HIS A 82 -11.94 0.82 15.27
CA HIS A 82 -11.36 -0.38 14.67
C HIS A 82 -10.97 -0.15 13.20
N ASN A 83 -11.89 0.41 12.40
CA ASN A 83 -11.61 0.70 10.98
C ASN A 83 -10.49 1.74 10.78
N CYS A 84 -10.38 2.73 11.67
CA CYS A 84 -9.28 3.70 11.63
C CYS A 84 -7.95 3.06 12.03
N ALA A 85 -7.94 2.15 13.01
CA ALA A 85 -6.76 1.40 13.40
C ALA A 85 -6.30 0.48 12.26
N ASP A 86 -7.22 -0.25 11.63
CA ASP A 86 -6.90 -1.14 10.50
C ASP A 86 -6.34 -0.37 9.30
N ARG A 87 -6.90 0.81 8.97
CA ARG A 87 -6.37 1.66 7.91
C ARG A 87 -4.95 2.17 8.22
N ARG A 88 -4.70 2.61 9.46
CA ARG A 88 -3.37 3.04 9.89
C ARG A 88 -2.35 1.91 9.86
N ASN A 89 -2.75 0.71 10.28
CA ASN A 89 -1.88 -0.47 10.25
C ASN A 89 -1.53 -0.86 8.81
N ALA A 90 -2.51 -0.89 7.91
CA ALA A 90 -2.29 -1.17 6.49
C ALA A 90 -1.38 -0.12 5.81
N GLU A 91 -1.48 1.15 6.21
CA GLU A 91 -0.60 2.21 5.71
C GLU A 91 0.83 2.08 6.25
N ASN A 92 0.99 1.78 7.54
CA ASN A 92 2.30 1.53 8.15
C ASN A 92 2.98 0.30 7.54
N GLU A 93 2.26 -0.78 7.28
CA GLU A 93 2.78 -1.97 6.59
C GLU A 93 3.27 -1.63 5.18
N ARG A 94 2.54 -0.79 4.43
CA ARG A 94 2.99 -0.32 3.11
C ARG A 94 4.24 0.53 3.20
N ILE A 95 4.31 1.45 4.15
CA ILE A 95 5.50 2.29 4.35
C ILE A 95 6.71 1.43 4.74
N ALA A 96 6.53 0.47 5.65
CA ALA A 96 7.57 -0.47 6.05
C ALA A 96 8.06 -1.32 4.86
N ALA A 97 7.16 -1.83 4.02
CA ALA A 97 7.52 -2.59 2.83
C ALA A 97 8.30 -1.75 1.80
N ILE A 98 7.92 -0.48 1.60
CA ILE A 98 8.65 0.45 0.72
C ILE A 98 10.04 0.74 1.29
N GLN A 99 10.14 1.00 2.60
CA GLN A 99 11.42 1.25 3.26
C GLN A 99 12.34 0.02 3.17
N GLN A 100 11.80 -1.17 3.38
CA GLN A 100 12.56 -2.41 3.28
C GLN A 100 13.04 -2.64 1.84
N ALA A 101 12.19 -2.45 0.83
CA ALA A 101 12.60 -2.55 -0.57
C ALA A 101 13.68 -1.51 -0.95
N GLN A 102 13.62 -0.30 -0.40
CA GLN A 102 14.65 0.71 -0.61
C GLN A 102 15.98 0.34 0.08
N GLU A 103 15.92 -0.23 1.28
CA GLU A 103 17.11 -0.68 2.00
C GLU A 103 17.75 -1.88 1.29
N ASP A 104 16.95 -2.83 0.80
CA ASP A 104 17.41 -3.96 0.02
C ASP A 104 18.07 -3.51 -1.31
N ASP A 105 17.51 -2.52 -2.00
CA ASP A 105 18.13 -1.93 -3.21
C ASP A 105 19.47 -1.25 -2.88
N LYS A 106 19.53 -0.49 -1.78
CA LYS A 106 20.79 0.13 -1.32
C LYS A 106 21.84 -0.91 -0.98
N GLN A 107 21.48 -1.96 -0.25
CA GLN A 107 22.40 -3.04 0.09
C GLN A 107 22.89 -3.77 -1.16
N CYS A 108 22.00 -4.01 -2.14
CA CYS A 108 22.37 -4.59 -3.42
C CYS A 108 23.38 -3.71 -4.19
N ARG A 109 23.11 -2.39 -4.28
CA ARG A 109 24.02 -1.42 -4.93
C ARG A 109 25.38 -1.37 -4.23
N LEU A 110 25.41 -1.38 -2.89
CA LEU A 110 26.65 -1.40 -2.11
C LEU A 110 27.44 -2.69 -2.34
N ALA A 111 26.76 -3.85 -2.40
CA ALA A 111 27.41 -5.12 -2.71
C ALA A 111 28.04 -5.11 -4.12
N ILE A 112 27.34 -4.56 -5.11
CA ILE A 112 27.86 -4.38 -6.47
C ILE A 112 29.08 -3.45 -6.45
N ARG A 113 28.99 -2.30 -5.78
CA ARG A 113 30.09 -1.35 -5.63
C ARG A 113 31.33 -2.00 -5.04
N ASN A 114 31.20 -2.68 -3.90
CA ASN A 114 32.32 -3.33 -3.22
C ASN A 114 32.98 -4.40 -4.09
N LYS A 115 32.16 -5.16 -4.85
CA LYS A 115 32.70 -6.12 -5.82
C LYS A 115 33.47 -5.45 -6.94
N LEU A 116 32.96 -4.34 -7.50
CA LEU A 116 33.62 -3.59 -8.57
C LEU A 116 34.89 -2.87 -8.08
N GLU A 117 34.92 -2.37 -6.85
CA GLU A 117 36.12 -1.76 -6.23
C GLU A 117 37.22 -2.80 -5.98
N SER A 118 36.86 -4.07 -5.74
CA SER A 118 37.82 -5.17 -5.58
C SER A 118 38.52 -5.59 -6.88
N LEU A 119 38.13 -5.01 -8.02
CA LEU A 119 38.66 -5.38 -9.33
C LEU A 119 39.96 -4.63 -9.65
N THR A 120 40.83 -5.31 -10.39
CA THR A 120 42.03 -4.68 -10.96
C THR A 120 41.65 -3.61 -11.97
N ASP A 121 42.56 -2.68 -12.25
CA ASP A 121 42.31 -1.63 -13.26
C ASP A 121 42.06 -2.22 -14.65
N TRP A 122 42.68 -3.36 -14.94
CA TRP A 122 42.47 -4.12 -16.17
C TRP A 122 41.06 -4.70 -16.26
N GLN A 123 40.58 -5.37 -15.19
CA GLN A 123 39.22 -5.90 -15.10
C GLN A 123 38.17 -4.79 -15.22
N ARG A 124 38.39 -3.65 -14.55
CA ARG A 124 37.49 -2.49 -14.66
C ARG A 124 37.45 -1.96 -16.09
N LYS A 125 38.60 -1.74 -16.75
CA LYS A 125 38.65 -1.30 -18.16
C LYS A 125 37.88 -2.23 -19.10
N PHE A 126 37.89 -3.53 -18.84
CA PHE A 126 37.09 -4.48 -19.62
C PHE A 126 35.59 -4.31 -19.43
N LEU A 127 35.14 -4.22 -18.17
CA LEU A 127 33.71 -4.05 -17.88
C LEU A 127 33.17 -2.76 -18.51
N LEU A 128 34.01 -1.73 -18.59
CA LEU A 128 33.68 -0.47 -19.24
C LEU A 128 33.49 -0.60 -20.76
N ARG A 129 34.08 -1.61 -21.39
CA ARG A 129 33.88 -1.90 -22.81
C ARG A 129 32.41 -2.22 -23.11
N PHE A 130 31.70 -2.92 -22.22
CA PHE A 130 30.25 -3.17 -22.36
C PHE A 130 29.44 -1.86 -22.36
N VAL A 131 29.83 -0.90 -21.52
CA VAL A 131 29.17 0.42 -21.43
C VAL A 131 29.49 1.28 -22.66
N VAL A 132 30.77 1.39 -23.02
CA VAL A 132 31.26 2.23 -24.13
C VAL A 132 30.76 1.72 -25.48
N GLU A 133 30.73 0.42 -25.68
CA GLU A 133 30.22 -0.18 -26.93
C GLU A 133 28.70 -0.30 -26.96
N GLY A 134 28.02 -0.08 -25.82
CA GLY A 134 26.56 -0.21 -25.69
C GLY A 134 26.08 -1.65 -25.90
N ARG A 135 26.91 -2.65 -25.55
CA ARG A 135 26.62 -4.08 -25.76
C ARG A 135 26.52 -4.80 -24.43
N THR A 136 25.58 -5.74 -24.35
CA THR A 136 25.47 -6.68 -23.21
C THR A 136 26.34 -7.92 -23.40
N GLN A 137 26.74 -8.21 -24.63
CA GLN A 137 27.46 -9.41 -25.01
C GLN A 137 28.67 -9.07 -25.88
N ILE A 138 29.81 -9.68 -25.57
CA ILE A 138 31.05 -9.56 -26.34
C ILE A 138 31.45 -10.96 -26.82
N PRO A 139 31.67 -11.17 -28.12
CA PRO A 139 32.13 -12.46 -28.63
C PRO A 139 33.50 -12.87 -28.08
N THR A 140 33.67 -14.15 -27.79
CA THR A 140 34.93 -14.70 -27.23
C THR A 140 36.11 -14.53 -28.19
N PHE A 141 35.86 -14.52 -29.51
CA PHE A 141 36.92 -14.29 -30.50
C PHE A 141 37.48 -12.86 -30.47
N GLU A 142 36.69 -11.86 -30.09
CA GLU A 142 37.16 -10.48 -29.95
C GLU A 142 38.09 -10.33 -28.75
N VAL A 143 37.90 -11.15 -27.72
CA VAL A 143 38.80 -11.27 -26.57
C VAL A 143 40.03 -12.11 -26.95
N GLY A 144 39.87 -13.06 -27.87
CA GLY A 144 40.87 -14.02 -28.33
C GLY A 144 42.14 -13.42 -28.96
N GLN A 145 42.13 -12.18 -29.44
CA GLN A 145 43.37 -11.51 -29.89
C GLN A 145 44.34 -11.19 -28.73
N TYR A 146 43.84 -11.18 -27.50
CA TYR A 146 44.61 -10.92 -26.29
C TYR A 146 44.56 -12.10 -25.29
N ARG A 147 44.14 -13.29 -25.74
CA ARG A 147 43.78 -14.46 -24.95
C ARG A 147 44.74 -14.82 -23.80
N ALA A 148 46.05 -14.77 -24.04
CA ALA A 148 47.05 -15.11 -23.03
C ALA A 148 47.06 -14.17 -21.80
N ALA A 149 46.65 -12.90 -21.97
CA ALA A 149 46.54 -11.93 -20.88
C ALA A 149 45.12 -11.88 -20.27
N TRP A 150 44.11 -12.28 -21.04
CA TRP A 150 42.71 -12.09 -20.68
C TRP A 150 42.02 -13.32 -20.11
N ASP A 151 42.49 -14.54 -20.40
CA ASP A 151 41.85 -15.76 -19.92
C ASP A 151 41.82 -15.83 -18.38
N PHE A 152 42.90 -15.39 -17.71
CA PHE A 152 42.95 -15.33 -16.25
C PHE A 152 42.00 -14.27 -15.67
N GLU A 153 42.02 -13.06 -16.23
CA GLU A 153 41.16 -11.96 -15.76
C GLU A 153 39.67 -12.25 -16.02
N MET A 154 39.33 -12.91 -17.13
CA MET A 154 37.96 -13.36 -17.41
C MET A 154 37.51 -14.47 -16.47
N ALA A 155 38.39 -15.42 -16.14
CA ALA A 155 38.06 -16.45 -15.15
C ALA A 155 37.69 -15.82 -13.80
N VAL A 156 38.40 -14.78 -13.36
CA VAL A 156 38.08 -14.04 -12.12
C VAL A 156 36.74 -13.30 -12.23
N LEU A 157 36.43 -12.65 -13.36
CA LEU A 157 35.13 -11.99 -13.56
C LEU A 157 33.96 -12.98 -13.60
N ILE A 158 34.19 -14.18 -14.13
CA ILE A 158 33.22 -15.27 -14.15
C ILE A 158 33.02 -15.83 -12.74
N GLU A 159 34.11 -16.08 -12.00
CA GLU A 159 34.08 -16.57 -10.63
C GLU A 159 33.38 -15.58 -9.67
N LYS A 160 33.64 -14.28 -9.84
CA LYS A 160 32.95 -13.21 -9.07
C LYS A 160 31.46 -13.06 -9.45
N GLY A 161 31.02 -13.73 -10.51
CA GLY A 161 29.66 -13.66 -11.04
C GLY A 161 29.33 -12.24 -11.50
N ILE A 162 30.21 -11.63 -12.28
CA ILE A 162 30.00 -10.33 -12.93
C ILE A 162 29.74 -10.54 -14.42
N VAL A 163 30.43 -11.52 -15.00
CA VAL A 163 30.32 -11.93 -16.40
C VAL A 163 29.95 -13.41 -16.45
N GLN A 164 29.11 -13.79 -17.41
CA GLN A 164 28.72 -15.17 -17.68
C GLN A 164 29.28 -15.59 -19.03
N GLU A 165 29.93 -16.75 -19.08
CA GLU A 165 30.40 -17.34 -20.33
C GLU A 165 29.34 -18.29 -20.91
N HIS A 166 28.88 -17.98 -22.12
CA HIS A 166 27.98 -18.85 -22.89
C HIS A 166 28.78 -19.66 -23.90
N ARG A 167 29.39 -20.76 -23.44
CA ARG A 167 30.32 -21.59 -24.26
C ARG A 167 29.77 -22.05 -25.60
N ARG A 168 28.45 -22.33 -25.69
CA ARG A 168 27.80 -22.77 -26.94
C ARG A 168 27.63 -21.64 -27.96
N ALA A 169 27.44 -20.41 -27.48
CA ALA A 169 27.29 -19.23 -28.31
C ALA A 169 28.63 -18.51 -28.56
N GLY A 170 29.67 -18.84 -27.80
CA GLY A 170 30.96 -18.19 -27.91
C GLY A 170 30.90 -16.70 -27.53
N VAL A 171 30.14 -16.37 -26.48
CA VAL A 171 30.00 -14.99 -26.00
C VAL A 171 30.19 -14.88 -24.49
N TYR A 172 30.72 -13.74 -24.06
CA TYR A 172 30.72 -13.28 -22.68
C TYR A 172 29.59 -12.28 -22.49
N GLU A 173 28.74 -12.50 -21.50
CA GLU A 173 27.61 -11.64 -21.17
C GLU A 173 27.83 -10.99 -19.82
N ILE A 174 27.68 -9.67 -19.72
CA ILE A 174 27.70 -8.98 -18.42
C ILE A 174 26.35 -9.17 -17.72
N ILE A 175 26.36 -9.45 -16.43
CA ILE A 175 25.13 -9.57 -15.66
C ILE A 175 24.40 -8.21 -15.64
N PRO A 176 23.08 -8.17 -15.94
CA PRO A 176 22.33 -6.91 -16.11
C PRO A 176 22.41 -5.93 -14.94
N SER A 177 22.45 -6.42 -13.70
CA SER A 177 22.55 -5.57 -12.51
C SER A 177 23.87 -4.79 -12.46
N TYR A 178 24.98 -5.41 -12.86
CA TYR A 178 26.28 -4.74 -12.95
C TYR A 178 26.34 -3.78 -14.13
N LEU A 179 25.79 -4.17 -15.29
CA LEU A 179 25.72 -3.26 -16.44
C LEU A 179 24.93 -1.98 -16.10
N LYS A 180 23.76 -2.14 -15.47
CA LYS A 180 22.93 -1.01 -15.05
C LYS A 180 23.67 -0.12 -14.04
N TYR A 181 24.32 -0.72 -13.04
CA TYR A 181 25.13 0.03 -12.08
C TYR A 181 26.26 0.81 -12.75
N LEU A 182 26.98 0.17 -13.68
CA LEU A 182 28.06 0.83 -14.43
C LEU A 182 27.50 1.97 -15.28
N GLN A 183 26.38 1.79 -16.00
CA GLN A 183 25.75 2.85 -16.78
C GLN A 183 25.30 4.05 -15.94
N GLU A 184 24.80 3.81 -14.72
CA GLU A 184 24.35 4.86 -13.81
C GLU A 184 25.51 5.64 -13.14
N ASN A 185 26.67 5.01 -12.94
CA ASN A 185 27.79 5.57 -12.16
C ASN A 185 29.07 5.80 -12.99
N TRP A 186 29.01 5.57 -14.30
CA TRP A 186 30.11 5.80 -15.22
C TRP A 186 30.16 7.26 -15.64
N ASP A 187 31.30 7.92 -15.41
CA ASP A 187 31.57 9.23 -16.00
C ASP A 187 32.36 9.05 -17.32
N PRO A 188 31.72 9.34 -18.48
CA PRO A 188 32.38 9.22 -19.78
C PRO A 188 33.54 10.22 -19.97
N LYS A 189 33.63 11.28 -19.16
CA LYS A 189 34.71 12.27 -19.22
C LYS A 189 35.92 11.86 -18.37
N ALA A 190 35.70 11.20 -17.24
CA ALA A 190 36.77 10.74 -16.36
C ALA A 190 37.36 9.39 -16.81
N GLY A 191 36.62 8.58 -17.56
CA GLY A 191 37.07 7.24 -17.91
C GLY A 191 37.19 6.32 -16.69
N THR A 192 36.52 6.67 -15.60
CA THR A 192 36.53 5.97 -14.31
C THR A 192 35.13 5.92 -13.71
N LEU A 193 34.92 4.98 -12.78
CA LEU A 193 33.72 4.94 -11.93
C LEU A 193 33.81 6.09 -10.93
N GLY A 194 32.75 6.90 -10.85
CA GLY A 194 32.62 8.02 -9.89
C GLY A 194 32.22 7.57 -8.49
#